data_AF-A0A1I7KMB5-F1
#
_entry.id   AF-A0A1I7KMB5-F1
#
_cell.length_a   1.000
_cell.length_b   1.000
_cell.length_c   1.000
_cell.angle_alpha   90.00
_cell.angle_beta   90.00
_cell.angle_gamma   90.00
#
_symmetry.space_group_name_H-M   'P 1'
#
loop_
_entity.id
_entity.type
_entity.pdbx_description
1 polymer ?
#
loop_
_entity_poly.entity_id
_entity_poly.type
_entity_poly.pdbx_seq_one_letter_code
_entity_poly.pdbx_strand_id
1 'polypeptide(L)'
;MRASRTPIDVAQKSSFRHTGGKLVLIAGPCSAESEEQMLKTAQQLKAIKGITVFRAGIWKSRTRPNSFKGVGTVGLTWLETVKKETGLQTSCEVANAQHAEEAVKYGVDILTISGRATVNPFAMEEIAAALKGTDKPVLVNNPVYPDLGLWLGALERLNEAGITDLGLINRGFAADEQYPYRSHPRWDHMLQLREMHPELPVFCDAAHIAGRRSLLYPVSQKAVDLGVEGLLFESHTNPAAALSSPQQQLMPQELDLLINAIETKVKLDGTNHLVEQLDDLSQQMDNVDKALVDLLLRRREVSQKISLHQMGDVQESLQVNRWQQELDAWLKRDDYTQTDSSFVKSLMEALQQHRKGPLGSIASSAVA
;
A
#
# COMPACT_ATOMS: atom_id res chain seq x y z
N MET A 1 -10.81 12.53 18.04
CA MET A 1 -10.42 13.89 17.57
C MET A 1 -11.30 14.23 16.39
N ARG A 2 -11.95 15.40 16.40
CA ARG A 2 -12.61 15.90 15.18
C ARG A 2 -11.50 16.20 14.19
N ALA A 3 -11.49 15.55 13.02
CA ALA A 3 -10.67 16.00 11.92
C ALA A 3 -11.03 17.47 11.68
N SER A 4 -10.11 18.37 12.01
CA SER A 4 -10.22 19.76 11.59
C SER A 4 -10.36 19.72 10.07
N ARG A 5 -11.48 20.22 9.54
CA ARG A 5 -11.62 20.45 8.11
C ARG A 5 -10.89 21.76 7.79
N THR A 6 -9.58 21.80 8.05
CA THR A 6 -8.76 22.93 7.64
C THR A 6 -8.80 22.93 6.12
N PRO A 7 -9.30 23.98 5.47
CA PRO A 7 -9.26 24.05 4.02
C PRO A 7 -7.79 24.00 3.58
N ILE A 8 -7.44 23.08 2.69
CA ILE A 8 -6.11 23.06 2.06
C ILE A 8 -6.22 23.93 0.82
N ASP A 9 -5.45 25.02 0.78
CA ASP A 9 -5.39 25.90 -0.39
C ASP A 9 -4.59 25.23 -1.51
N VAL A 10 -5.28 24.55 -2.42
CA VAL A 10 -4.67 23.86 -3.56
C VAL A 10 -4.63 24.79 -4.77
N ALA A 11 -3.48 24.81 -5.46
CA ALA A 11 -3.27 25.63 -6.63
C ALA A 11 -4.37 25.42 -7.70
N GLN A 12 -4.96 26.52 -8.17
CA GLN A 12 -6.00 26.49 -9.21
C GLN A 12 -5.53 25.80 -10.51
N LYS A 13 -4.23 25.91 -10.81
CA LYS A 13 -3.55 25.15 -11.86
C LYS A 13 -2.46 24.32 -11.19
N SER A 14 -2.72 23.03 -11.02
CA SER A 14 -1.72 22.11 -10.50
C SER A 14 -0.82 21.57 -11.62
N SER A 15 0.48 21.45 -11.34
CA SER A 15 1.46 20.78 -12.22
C SER A 15 1.13 19.31 -12.45
N PHE A 16 0.24 18.74 -11.65
CA PHE A 16 -0.13 17.33 -11.66
C PHE A 16 -1.43 17.02 -12.41
N ARG A 17 -2.13 18.05 -12.91
CA ARG A 17 -3.41 17.89 -13.63
C ARG A 17 -3.24 18.31 -15.09
N HIS A 18 -3.38 17.36 -16.01
CA HIS A 18 -3.39 17.67 -17.45
C HIS A 18 -4.81 17.94 -17.95
N THR A 19 -4.95 18.95 -18.81
CA THR A 19 -6.21 19.23 -19.51
C THR A 19 -6.55 18.07 -20.46
N GLY A 20 -7.79 17.58 -20.38
CA GLY A 20 -8.31 16.50 -21.24
C GLY A 20 -8.14 15.08 -20.70
N GLY A 21 -7.98 14.90 -19.38
CA GLY A 21 -8.05 13.58 -18.74
C GLY A 21 -6.87 12.65 -19.05
N LYS A 22 -5.71 13.21 -19.41
CA LYS A 22 -4.50 12.44 -19.67
C LYS A 22 -3.78 12.15 -18.35
N LEU A 23 -3.45 10.88 -18.12
CA LEU A 23 -2.66 10.44 -16.98
C LEU A 23 -1.25 11.05 -17.04
N VAL A 24 -0.77 11.55 -15.90
CA VAL A 24 0.64 11.89 -15.69
C VAL A 24 1.40 10.61 -15.39
N LEU A 25 2.42 10.27 -16.17
CA LEU A 25 3.25 9.09 -15.93
C LEU A 25 4.63 9.50 -15.43
N ILE A 26 4.99 8.98 -14.26
CA ILE A 26 6.28 9.20 -13.60
C ILE A 26 7.04 7.88 -13.60
N ALA A 27 8.23 7.84 -14.20
CA ALA A 27 8.98 6.60 -14.33
C ALA A 27 10.49 6.81 -14.21
N GLY A 28 11.20 5.78 -13.77
CA GLY A 28 12.64 5.81 -13.62
C GLY A 28 13.13 4.80 -12.58
N PRO A 29 14.44 4.70 -12.35
CA PRO A 29 15.00 3.63 -11.55
C PRO A 29 14.71 3.80 -10.06
N CYS A 30 14.51 2.72 -9.33
CA CYS A 30 14.23 2.73 -7.88
C CYS A 30 15.29 3.50 -7.09
N SER A 31 16.57 3.35 -7.47
CA SER A 31 17.68 4.13 -6.95
C SER A 31 18.52 4.67 -8.10
N ALA A 32 19.16 5.82 -7.89
CA ALA A 32 20.27 6.23 -8.74
C ALA A 32 21.48 5.34 -8.41
N GLU A 33 22.04 4.67 -9.43
CA GLU A 33 23.15 3.72 -9.25
C GLU A 33 24.44 4.22 -9.91
N SER A 34 24.33 4.82 -11.09
CA SER A 34 25.38 5.58 -11.77
C SER A 34 24.77 6.60 -12.73
N GLU A 35 25.54 7.60 -13.13
CA GLU A 35 25.10 8.58 -14.14
C GLU A 35 24.74 7.92 -15.47
N GLU A 36 25.55 6.96 -15.93
CA GLU A 36 25.29 6.20 -17.15
C GLU A 36 23.96 5.42 -17.07
N GLN A 37 23.72 4.74 -15.93
CA GLN A 37 22.48 4.00 -15.69
C GLN A 37 21.27 4.92 -15.76
N MET A 38 21.33 6.08 -15.10
CA MET A 38 20.25 7.05 -15.11
C MET A 38 20.01 7.62 -16.51
N LEU A 39 21.05 8.08 -17.19
CA LEU A 39 20.93 8.70 -18.50
C LEU A 39 20.41 7.73 -19.55
N LYS A 40 20.93 6.50 -19.59
CA LYS A 40 20.47 5.45 -20.51
C LYS A 40 19.02 5.07 -20.25
N THR A 41 18.61 4.99 -18.99
CA THR A 41 17.21 4.72 -18.63
C THR A 41 16.32 5.89 -19.08
N ALA A 42 16.69 7.13 -18.78
CA ALA A 42 15.93 8.32 -19.14
C ALA A 42 15.77 8.49 -20.66
N GLN A 43 16.82 8.23 -21.45
CA GLN A 43 16.78 8.29 -22.91
C GLN A 43 15.76 7.32 -23.50
N GLN A 44 15.67 6.10 -22.96
CA GLN A 44 14.68 5.12 -23.40
C GLN A 44 13.27 5.48 -22.95
N LEU A 45 13.11 5.97 -21.71
CA LEU A 45 11.81 6.39 -21.18
C LEU A 45 11.25 7.61 -21.91
N LYS A 46 12.09 8.55 -22.36
CA LYS A 46 11.68 9.71 -23.16
C LYS A 46 10.94 9.32 -24.45
N ALA A 47 11.28 8.16 -25.03
CA ALA A 47 10.62 7.67 -26.24
C ALA A 47 9.22 7.12 -25.99
N ILE A 48 8.84 6.86 -24.74
CA ILE A 48 7.54 6.30 -24.35
C ILE A 48 6.53 7.43 -24.19
N LYS A 49 5.42 7.33 -24.91
CA LYS A 49 4.38 8.36 -24.90
C LYS A 49 3.73 8.45 -23.52
N GLY A 50 3.65 9.67 -22.99
CA GLY A 50 2.97 9.96 -21.72
C GLY A 50 3.90 10.03 -20.51
N ILE A 51 5.13 9.50 -20.60
CA ILE A 51 6.14 9.72 -19.56
C ILE A 51 6.67 11.14 -19.67
N THR A 52 6.38 11.96 -18.67
CA THR A 52 6.77 13.38 -18.62
C THR A 52 7.76 13.67 -17.50
N VAL A 53 7.83 12.78 -16.51
CA VAL A 53 8.67 12.95 -15.32
C VAL A 53 9.59 11.74 -15.14
N PHE A 54 10.90 12.01 -15.06
CA PHE A 54 11.92 11.03 -14.69
C PHE A 54 12.15 11.05 -13.17
N ARG A 55 12.00 9.90 -12.51
CA ARG A 55 12.19 9.76 -11.05
C ARG A 55 13.44 8.94 -10.72
N ALA A 56 14.21 9.35 -9.70
CA ALA A 56 15.29 8.53 -9.16
C ALA A 56 15.42 8.64 -7.64
N GLY A 57 15.77 7.53 -6.98
CA GLY A 57 15.95 7.49 -5.54
C GLY A 57 17.38 7.87 -5.20
N ILE A 58 17.59 9.12 -4.81
CA ILE A 58 18.91 9.66 -4.51
C ILE A 58 19.36 9.24 -3.10
N TRP A 59 18.44 9.29 -2.15
CA TRP A 59 18.59 8.75 -0.81
C TRP A 59 17.60 7.61 -0.59
N LYS A 60 18.02 6.54 0.08
CA LYS A 60 17.19 5.36 0.34
C LYS A 60 17.05 5.13 1.84
N SER A 61 15.82 5.25 2.35
CA SER A 61 15.47 4.93 3.73
C SER A 61 15.47 3.41 3.97
N ARG A 62 16.64 2.80 4.11
CA ARG A 62 16.79 1.35 4.29
C ARG A 62 16.55 0.95 5.74
N THR A 63 15.74 -0.10 5.94
CA THR A 63 15.54 -0.70 7.27
C THR A 63 16.82 -1.31 7.82
N ARG A 64 17.66 -1.90 6.97
CA ARG A 64 18.94 -2.52 7.37
C ARG A 64 20.12 -1.61 7.00
N PRO A 65 21.09 -1.38 7.92
CA PRO A 65 22.17 -0.43 7.70
C PRO A 65 23.17 -0.84 6.61
N ASN A 66 23.34 -2.14 6.37
CA ASN A 66 24.29 -2.70 5.38
C ASN A 66 23.73 -2.73 3.95
N SER A 67 22.58 -2.11 3.74
CA SER A 67 21.97 -1.99 2.43
C SER A 67 22.43 -0.75 1.69
N PHE A 68 22.37 -0.76 0.35
CA PHE A 68 22.63 0.43 -0.46
C PHE A 68 21.73 1.61 -0.02
N LYS A 69 22.38 2.71 0.41
CA LYS A 69 21.73 3.89 1.03
C LYS A 69 21.36 4.97 0.01
N GLY A 70 21.63 4.73 -1.27
CA GLY A 70 21.61 5.77 -2.31
C GLY A 70 22.97 6.43 -2.46
N VAL A 71 23.15 7.14 -3.58
CA VAL A 71 24.40 7.85 -3.90
C VAL A 71 24.52 9.20 -3.19
N GLY A 72 23.42 9.72 -2.62
CA GLY A 72 23.40 11.02 -1.98
C GLY A 72 23.49 12.18 -2.99
N THR A 73 23.91 13.35 -2.54
CA THR A 73 23.87 14.63 -3.28
C THR A 73 24.45 14.57 -4.69
N VAL A 74 25.46 13.73 -4.96
CA VAL A 74 26.02 13.55 -6.31
C VAL A 74 24.98 13.05 -7.32
N GLY A 75 23.98 12.29 -6.87
CA GLY A 75 22.89 11.86 -7.73
C GLY A 75 21.97 13.00 -8.19
N LEU A 76 21.96 14.14 -7.50
CA LEU A 76 21.22 15.33 -7.95
C LEU A 76 21.86 15.95 -9.19
N THR A 77 23.19 15.96 -9.30
CA THR A 77 23.86 16.44 -10.51
C THR A 77 23.56 15.53 -11.70
N TRP A 78 23.36 14.23 -11.46
CA TRP A 78 22.92 13.30 -12.51
C TRP A 78 21.48 13.57 -12.97
N LEU A 79 20.59 13.98 -12.07
CA LEU A 79 19.25 14.45 -12.44
C LEU A 79 19.31 15.71 -13.31
N GLU A 80 20.19 16.66 -12.99
CA GLU A 80 20.42 17.84 -13.85
C GLU A 80 20.88 17.42 -15.26
N THR A 81 21.84 16.48 -15.36
CA THR A 81 22.26 15.91 -16.65
C THR A 81 21.08 15.27 -17.39
N VAL A 82 20.30 14.42 -16.72
CA VAL A 82 19.12 13.78 -17.32
C VAL A 82 18.14 14.82 -17.86
N LYS A 83 17.82 15.84 -17.07
CA LYS A 83 16.90 16.92 -17.49
C LYS A 83 17.43 17.65 -18.71
N LYS A 84 18.73 18.01 -18.73
CA LYS A 84 19.36 18.71 -19.84
C LYS A 84 19.33 17.88 -21.14
N GLU A 85 19.67 16.61 -21.07
CA GLU A 85 19.80 15.73 -22.24
C GLU A 85 18.43 15.23 -22.77
N THR A 86 17.48 15.02 -21.87
CA THR A 86 16.18 14.42 -22.23
C THR A 86 15.05 15.43 -22.29
N GLY A 87 15.12 16.54 -21.56
CA GLY A 87 14.01 17.48 -21.39
C GLY A 87 12.87 16.95 -20.50
N LEU A 88 13.01 15.76 -19.91
CA LEU A 88 12.06 15.26 -18.91
C LEU A 88 12.18 16.07 -17.62
N GLN A 89 11.05 16.35 -16.98
CA GLN A 89 11.06 16.90 -15.63
C GLN A 89 11.66 15.88 -14.66
N THR A 90 12.29 16.32 -13.58
CA THR A 90 12.91 15.41 -12.60
C THR A 90 12.15 15.37 -11.28
N SER A 91 12.06 14.18 -10.71
CA SER A 91 11.48 13.95 -9.38
C SER A 91 12.44 13.19 -8.47
N CYS A 92 12.52 13.62 -7.21
CA CYS A 92 13.33 12.99 -6.18
C CYS A 92 12.54 12.79 -4.89
N GLU A 93 12.80 11.69 -4.18
CA GLU A 93 12.26 11.48 -2.83
C GLU A 93 13.12 12.20 -1.79
N VAL A 94 12.48 12.97 -0.90
CA VAL A 94 13.10 13.65 0.24
C VAL A 94 12.52 13.12 1.54
N ALA A 95 13.35 13.02 2.57
CA ALA A 95 12.98 12.38 3.83
C ALA A 95 13.30 13.24 5.08
N ASN A 96 13.97 14.37 4.89
CA ASN A 96 14.31 15.34 5.93
C ASN A 96 14.54 16.72 5.28
N ALA A 97 14.73 17.76 6.10
CA ALA A 97 14.97 19.13 5.66
C ALA A 97 16.19 19.25 4.73
N GLN A 98 17.32 18.63 5.07
CA GLN A 98 18.55 18.72 4.24
C GLN A 98 18.31 18.18 2.82
N HIS A 99 17.63 17.05 2.67
CA HIS A 99 17.30 16.49 1.36
C HIS A 99 16.42 17.45 0.55
N ALA A 100 15.46 18.11 1.22
CA ALA A 100 14.58 19.09 0.60
C ALA A 100 15.36 20.32 0.13
N GLU A 101 16.21 20.91 0.99
CA GLU A 101 17.07 22.05 0.65
C GLU A 101 18.00 21.73 -0.53
N GLU A 102 18.66 20.57 -0.51
CA GLU A 102 19.53 20.15 -1.60
C GLU A 102 18.75 19.93 -2.90
N ALA A 103 17.61 19.23 -2.87
CA ALA A 103 16.82 19.00 -4.06
C ALA A 103 16.32 20.31 -4.70
N VAL A 104 15.92 21.30 -3.89
CA VAL A 104 15.56 22.65 -4.37
C VAL A 104 16.78 23.34 -4.99
N LYS A 105 17.92 23.32 -4.30
CA LYS A 105 19.17 23.97 -4.74
C LYS A 105 19.66 23.43 -6.09
N TYR A 106 19.56 22.13 -6.32
CA TYR A 106 19.92 21.47 -7.58
C TYR A 106 18.79 21.46 -8.62
N GLY A 107 17.73 22.24 -8.40
CA GLY A 107 16.72 22.49 -9.42
C GLY A 107 15.85 21.27 -9.78
N VAL A 108 15.67 20.32 -8.86
CA VAL A 108 14.69 19.23 -9.02
C VAL A 108 13.31 19.85 -9.27
N ASP A 109 12.54 19.31 -10.23
CA ASP A 109 11.26 19.88 -10.62
C ASP A 109 10.15 19.54 -9.62
N ILE A 110 10.07 18.28 -9.20
CA ILE A 110 9.01 17.77 -8.32
C ILE A 110 9.63 17.08 -7.12
N LEU A 111 9.17 17.42 -5.92
CA LEU A 111 9.60 16.74 -4.71
C LEU A 111 8.55 15.70 -4.30
N THR A 112 9.02 14.50 -3.96
CA THR A 112 8.18 13.45 -3.37
C THR A 112 8.57 13.28 -1.91
N ILE A 113 7.62 13.42 -0.99
CA ILE A 113 7.90 13.21 0.44
C ILE A 113 7.87 11.72 0.73
N SER A 114 8.89 11.20 1.42
CA SER A 114 8.96 9.80 1.82
C SER A 114 7.78 9.42 2.72
N GLY A 115 7.13 8.28 2.48
CA GLY A 115 6.07 7.77 3.35
C GLY A 115 6.54 7.47 4.78
N ARG A 116 7.86 7.35 5.00
CA ARG A 116 8.48 7.25 6.34
C ARG A 116 8.72 8.61 7.01
N ALA A 117 8.77 9.70 6.25
CA ALA A 117 8.76 11.04 6.81
C ALA A 117 7.33 11.46 7.16
N THR A 118 6.34 11.08 6.35
CA THR A 118 4.91 11.36 6.56
C THR A 118 4.39 10.90 7.94
N VAL A 119 4.95 9.83 8.52
CA VAL A 119 4.54 9.35 9.85
C VAL A 119 5.06 10.19 11.01
N ASN A 120 6.01 11.10 10.78
CA ASN A 120 6.65 11.90 11.81
C ASN A 120 6.30 13.38 11.62
N PRO A 121 5.38 13.94 12.44
CA PRO A 121 5.00 15.35 12.36
C PRO A 121 6.16 16.33 12.49
N PHE A 122 7.19 16.02 13.30
CA PHE A 122 8.38 16.88 13.44
C PHE A 122 9.21 16.90 12.16
N ALA A 123 9.42 15.73 11.53
CA ALA A 123 10.12 15.67 10.25
C ALA A 123 9.34 16.41 9.15
N MET A 124 8.01 16.32 9.15
CA MET A 124 7.17 17.08 8.22
C MET A 124 7.25 18.59 8.45
N GLU A 125 7.31 19.04 9.70
CA GLU A 125 7.47 20.44 10.04
C GLU A 125 8.84 20.99 9.61
N GLU A 126 9.92 20.23 9.83
CA GLU A 126 11.26 20.56 9.36
C GLU A 126 11.32 20.64 7.82
N ILE A 127 10.73 19.67 7.12
CA ILE A 127 10.65 19.68 5.65
C ILE A 127 9.83 20.87 5.16
N ALA A 128 8.68 21.16 5.77
CA ALA A 128 7.84 22.29 5.37
C ALA A 128 8.58 23.63 5.57
N ALA A 129 9.31 23.78 6.68
CA ALA A 129 10.15 24.94 6.92
C ALA A 129 11.26 25.10 5.86
N ALA A 130 11.92 24.00 5.48
CA ALA A 130 12.94 23.98 4.43
C ALA A 130 12.41 24.36 3.03
N LEU A 131 11.13 24.07 2.76
CA LEU A 131 10.49 24.38 1.48
C LEU A 131 9.83 25.76 1.44
N LYS A 132 9.76 26.46 2.58
CA LYS A 132 9.10 27.77 2.68
C LYS A 132 9.67 28.77 1.67
N GLY A 133 8.79 29.40 0.90
CA GLY A 133 9.14 30.38 -0.12
C GLY A 133 9.62 29.79 -1.46
N THR A 134 9.63 28.46 -1.59
CA THR A 134 9.81 27.79 -2.87
C THR A 134 8.49 27.67 -3.63
N ASP A 135 8.55 27.49 -4.94
CA ASP A 135 7.43 27.25 -5.84
C ASP A 135 7.37 25.79 -6.31
N LYS A 136 8.12 24.90 -5.67
CA LYS A 136 8.25 23.51 -6.09
C LYS A 136 6.96 22.73 -5.82
N PRO A 137 6.40 22.04 -6.83
CA PRO A 137 5.31 21.08 -6.62
C PRO A 137 5.75 19.94 -5.71
N VAL A 138 4.87 19.53 -4.79
CA VAL A 138 5.16 18.47 -3.81
C VAL A 138 4.08 17.39 -3.84
N LEU A 139 4.53 16.14 -4.00
CA LEU A 139 3.69 14.95 -3.86
C LEU A 139 4.00 14.24 -2.53
N VAL A 140 2.98 13.95 -1.73
CA VAL A 140 3.14 13.32 -0.42
C VAL A 140 2.75 11.85 -0.49
N ASN A 141 3.71 10.94 -0.30
CA ASN A 141 3.41 9.52 -0.16
C ASN A 141 2.62 9.26 1.13
N ASN A 142 1.66 8.34 1.06
CA ASN A 142 0.91 7.90 2.24
C ASN A 142 1.84 7.38 3.35
N PRO A 143 1.45 7.55 4.63
CA PRO A 143 2.19 6.98 5.74
C PRO A 143 2.27 5.45 5.62
N VAL A 144 3.32 4.85 6.17
CA VAL A 144 3.52 3.39 6.06
C VAL A 144 2.45 2.57 6.78
N TYR A 145 1.68 3.15 7.69
CA TYR A 145 0.52 2.54 8.33
C TYR A 145 -0.75 3.35 8.05
N PRO A 146 -1.94 2.73 8.04
CA PRO A 146 -3.18 3.34 7.55
C PRO A 146 -3.74 4.37 8.52
N ASP A 147 -3.14 5.56 8.53
CA ASP A 147 -3.56 6.71 9.30
C ASP A 147 -3.75 7.91 8.37
N LEU A 148 -5.01 8.22 8.07
CA LEU A 148 -5.38 9.37 7.24
C LEU A 148 -5.03 10.71 7.89
N GLY A 149 -5.05 10.79 9.22
CA GLY A 149 -4.74 12.01 9.95
C GLY A 149 -3.29 12.44 9.76
N LEU A 150 -2.36 11.48 9.71
CA LEU A 150 -0.96 11.76 9.40
C LEU A 150 -0.76 12.18 7.94
N TRP A 151 -1.49 11.57 7.01
CA TRP A 151 -1.40 11.94 5.61
C TRP A 151 -1.93 13.36 5.36
N LEU A 152 -3.09 13.70 5.94
CA LEU A 152 -3.66 15.05 5.89
C LEU A 152 -2.78 16.07 6.63
N GLY A 153 -2.32 15.74 7.82
CA GLY A 153 -1.47 16.63 8.62
C GLY A 153 -0.14 16.97 7.94
N ALA A 154 0.38 16.09 7.08
CA ALA A 154 1.54 16.38 6.24
C ALA A 154 1.22 17.44 5.17
N LEU A 155 0.06 17.36 4.52
CA LEU A 155 -0.40 18.37 3.56
C LEU A 155 -0.67 19.72 4.23
N GLU A 156 -1.38 19.73 5.37
CA GLU A 156 -1.68 20.95 6.12
C GLU A 156 -0.41 21.72 6.47
N ARG A 157 0.64 21.04 6.95
CA ARG A 157 1.95 21.65 7.27
C ARG A 157 2.64 22.26 6.05
N LEU A 158 2.64 21.54 4.93
CA LEU A 158 3.21 22.07 3.69
C LEU A 158 2.41 23.29 3.19
N ASN A 159 1.09 23.26 3.33
CA ASN A 159 0.22 24.36 2.93
C ASN A 159 0.38 25.59 3.82
N GLU A 160 0.53 25.42 5.13
CA GLU A 160 0.89 26.49 6.07
C GLU A 160 2.26 27.13 5.76
N ALA A 161 3.19 26.36 5.18
CA ALA A 161 4.47 26.87 4.69
C ALA A 161 4.35 27.62 3.34
N GLY A 162 3.15 27.71 2.76
CA GLY A 162 2.86 28.40 1.51
C GLY A 162 2.96 27.53 0.26
N ILE A 163 3.12 26.21 0.40
CA ILE A 163 3.14 25.28 -0.74
C ILE A 163 1.71 24.93 -1.12
N THR A 164 1.31 25.31 -2.34
CA THR A 164 -0.07 25.15 -2.82
C THR A 164 -0.21 24.14 -3.96
N ASP A 165 0.84 23.87 -4.73
CA ASP A 165 0.84 22.81 -5.75
C ASP A 165 1.17 21.46 -5.11
N LEU A 166 0.18 20.93 -4.39
CA LEU A 166 0.25 19.71 -3.59
C LEU A 166 -0.48 18.55 -4.27
N GLY A 167 -0.01 17.33 -4.02
CA GLY A 167 -0.73 16.11 -4.39
C GLY A 167 -0.39 14.94 -3.50
N LEU A 168 -1.14 13.86 -3.67
CA LEU A 168 -1.07 12.64 -2.88
C LEU A 168 -0.50 11.50 -3.74
N ILE A 169 0.35 10.65 -3.16
CA ILE A 169 0.72 9.37 -3.76
C ILE A 169 0.24 8.24 -2.85
N ASN A 170 -0.74 7.46 -3.31
CA ASN A 170 -1.03 6.17 -2.73
C ASN A 170 0.01 5.15 -3.23
N ARG A 171 0.93 4.77 -2.36
CA ARG A 171 1.93 3.72 -2.57
C ARG A 171 1.65 2.45 -1.75
N GLY A 172 0.46 2.37 -1.15
CA GLY A 172 0.03 1.32 -0.24
C GLY A 172 0.62 1.41 1.16
N PHE A 173 -0.02 0.73 2.09
CA PHE A 173 0.30 0.64 3.50
C PHE A 173 0.98 -0.70 3.81
N ALA A 174 1.63 -0.79 4.97
CA ALA A 174 2.18 -2.04 5.47
C ALA A 174 1.08 -3.12 5.50
N ALA A 175 1.37 -4.26 4.90
CA ALA A 175 0.48 -5.41 4.83
C ALA A 175 1.06 -6.56 5.66
N ASP A 176 0.19 -7.52 5.99
CA ASP A 176 0.64 -8.82 6.47
C ASP A 176 1.35 -9.61 5.35
N GLU A 177 2.07 -10.68 5.72
CA GLU A 177 2.79 -11.52 4.77
C GLU A 177 1.86 -12.33 3.84
N GLN A 178 0.57 -12.45 4.19
CA GLN A 178 -0.40 -13.26 3.45
C GLN A 178 -1.13 -12.48 2.36
N TYR A 179 -1.01 -11.16 2.36
CA TYR A 179 -1.62 -10.28 1.37
C TYR A 179 -0.96 -10.49 -0.01
N PRO A 180 -1.72 -10.54 -1.11
CA PRO A 180 -1.19 -10.87 -2.43
C PRO A 180 -0.20 -9.83 -3.00
N TYR A 181 -0.19 -8.62 -2.43
CA TYR A 181 0.64 -7.48 -2.83
C TYR A 181 1.67 -7.15 -1.75
N ARG A 182 2.77 -6.48 -2.13
CA ARG A 182 3.79 -6.04 -1.17
C ARG A 182 3.27 -4.98 -0.18
N SER A 183 2.37 -4.12 -0.62
CA SER A 183 1.72 -3.12 0.24
C SER A 183 0.22 -3.13 -0.02
N HIS A 184 -0.57 -3.04 1.05
CA HIS A 184 -2.02 -3.04 0.96
C HIS A 184 -2.47 -1.67 0.42
N PRO A 185 -3.15 -1.58 -0.72
CA PRO A 185 -3.44 -0.30 -1.37
C PRO A 185 -4.42 0.57 -0.58
N ARG A 186 -5.34 -0.05 0.18
CA ARG A 186 -6.39 0.65 0.96
C ARG A 186 -7.06 1.74 0.11
N TRP A 187 -7.68 1.29 -0.98
CA TRP A 187 -8.38 2.20 -1.90
C TRP A 187 -9.44 3.03 -1.18
N ASP A 188 -10.06 2.48 -0.14
CA ASP A 188 -10.97 3.16 0.78
C ASP A 188 -10.36 4.44 1.38
N HIS A 189 -9.11 4.40 1.84
CA HIS A 189 -8.42 5.55 2.42
C HIS A 189 -8.18 6.65 1.38
N MET A 190 -7.74 6.25 0.20
CA MET A 190 -7.52 7.16 -0.91
C MET A 190 -8.82 7.84 -1.36
N LEU A 191 -9.90 7.07 -1.49
CA LEU A 191 -11.22 7.57 -1.87
C LEU A 191 -11.79 8.52 -0.82
N GLN A 192 -11.64 8.20 0.47
CA GLN A 192 -12.07 9.08 1.55
C GLN A 192 -11.34 10.44 1.52
N LEU A 193 -10.03 10.45 1.27
CA LEU A 193 -9.28 11.70 1.10
C LEU A 193 -9.78 12.51 -0.09
N ARG A 194 -10.02 11.85 -1.22
CA ARG A 194 -10.55 12.51 -2.42
C ARG A 194 -11.96 13.07 -2.19
N GLU A 195 -12.79 12.40 -1.41
CA GLU A 195 -14.12 12.92 -1.05
C GLU A 195 -14.01 14.17 -0.16
N MET A 196 -13.06 14.17 0.79
CA MET A 196 -12.82 15.31 1.67
C MET A 196 -12.16 16.50 0.93
N HIS A 197 -11.31 16.22 -0.05
CA HIS A 197 -10.50 17.18 -0.80
C HIS A 197 -10.46 16.84 -2.30
N PRO A 198 -11.58 17.02 -3.04
CA PRO A 198 -11.66 16.71 -4.47
C PRO A 198 -10.71 17.53 -5.34
N GLU A 199 -10.23 18.67 -4.83
CA GLU A 199 -9.23 19.53 -5.44
C GLU A 199 -7.81 18.95 -5.44
N LEU A 200 -7.51 17.95 -4.60
CA LEU A 200 -6.18 17.35 -4.55
C LEU A 200 -6.00 16.30 -5.66
N PRO A 201 -4.93 16.37 -6.47
CA PRO A 201 -4.55 15.31 -7.37
C PRO A 201 -4.00 14.11 -6.57
N VAL A 202 -4.39 12.91 -7.01
CA VAL A 202 -4.04 11.63 -6.41
C VAL A 202 -3.33 10.78 -7.45
N PHE A 203 -2.18 10.26 -7.08
CA PHE A 203 -1.37 9.34 -7.88
C PHE A 203 -1.35 7.96 -7.22
N CYS A 204 -1.08 6.94 -8.02
CA CYS A 204 -0.83 5.59 -7.54
C CYS A 204 0.60 5.14 -7.89
N ASP A 205 1.38 4.76 -6.88
CA ASP A 205 2.64 4.06 -7.08
C ASP A 205 2.39 2.55 -7.18
N ALA A 206 2.14 2.11 -8.42
CA ALA A 206 1.82 0.73 -8.72
C ALA A 206 3.00 -0.21 -8.39
N ALA A 207 4.25 0.24 -8.57
CA ALA A 207 5.43 -0.57 -8.32
C ALA A 207 5.59 -0.92 -6.83
N HIS A 208 5.36 0.05 -5.96
CA HIS A 208 5.46 -0.11 -4.53
C HIS A 208 4.32 -0.93 -3.92
N ILE A 209 3.10 -0.79 -4.44
CA ILE A 209 1.94 -1.60 -4.06
C ILE A 209 2.16 -3.04 -4.52
N ALA A 210 2.33 -3.25 -5.83
CA ALA A 210 2.43 -4.57 -6.43
C ALA A 210 3.63 -5.37 -5.88
N GLY A 211 4.81 -4.74 -5.80
CA GLY A 211 6.06 -5.37 -5.38
C GLY A 211 6.62 -6.44 -6.32
N ARG A 212 5.95 -6.71 -7.44
CA ARG A 212 6.40 -7.63 -8.50
C ARG A 212 5.78 -7.26 -9.83
N ARG A 213 6.52 -7.50 -10.93
CA ARG A 213 6.11 -7.15 -12.30
C ARG A 213 4.73 -7.67 -12.71
N SER A 214 4.43 -8.93 -12.37
CA SER A 214 3.18 -9.61 -12.79
C SER A 214 1.91 -8.96 -12.24
N LEU A 215 2.03 -8.11 -11.21
CA LEU A 215 0.90 -7.44 -10.58
C LEU A 215 0.83 -5.95 -10.90
N LEU A 216 1.76 -5.40 -11.69
CA LEU A 216 1.76 -3.99 -12.05
C LEU A 216 0.51 -3.62 -12.85
N TYR A 217 0.12 -4.44 -13.84
CA TYR A 217 -1.06 -4.20 -14.66
C TYR A 217 -2.35 -4.14 -13.83
N PRO A 218 -2.75 -5.18 -13.05
CA PRO A 218 -4.01 -5.13 -12.31
C PRO A 218 -4.08 -3.99 -11.28
N VAL A 219 -2.95 -3.66 -10.62
CA VAL A 219 -2.91 -2.51 -9.70
C VAL A 219 -3.07 -1.18 -10.44
N SER A 220 -2.38 -1.03 -11.59
CA SER A 220 -2.45 0.20 -12.39
C SER A 220 -3.84 0.39 -12.98
N GLN A 221 -4.44 -0.65 -13.54
CA GLN A 221 -5.78 -0.60 -14.10
C GLN A 221 -6.80 -0.22 -13.02
N LYS A 222 -6.75 -0.86 -11.84
CA LYS A 222 -7.65 -0.51 -10.73
C LYS A 222 -7.49 0.95 -10.31
N ALA A 223 -6.26 1.46 -10.23
CA ALA A 223 -6.04 2.88 -9.91
C ALA A 223 -6.65 3.82 -10.96
N VAL A 224 -6.51 3.50 -12.24
CA VAL A 224 -7.12 4.27 -13.35
C VAL A 224 -8.64 4.20 -13.32
N ASP A 225 -9.23 3.04 -13.03
CA ASP A 225 -10.68 2.87 -12.88
C ASP A 225 -11.23 3.70 -11.70
N LEU A 226 -10.42 3.86 -10.64
CA LEU A 226 -10.69 4.74 -9.51
C LEU A 226 -10.41 6.22 -9.81
N GLY A 227 -9.95 6.56 -11.02
CA GLY A 227 -9.80 7.91 -11.52
C GLY A 227 -8.57 8.66 -10.99
N VAL A 228 -7.45 8.00 -10.70
CA VAL A 228 -6.19 8.70 -10.33
C VAL A 228 -5.71 9.64 -11.45
N GLU A 229 -5.06 10.74 -11.08
CA GLU A 229 -4.47 11.71 -12.02
C GLU A 229 -3.15 11.20 -12.64
N GLY A 230 -2.49 10.25 -12.00
CA GLY A 230 -1.25 9.70 -12.53
C GLY A 230 -0.78 8.41 -11.88
N LEU A 231 0.22 7.80 -12.53
CA LEU A 231 0.82 6.53 -12.13
C LEU A 231 2.33 6.68 -11.99
N LEU A 232 2.89 6.02 -10.97
CA LEU A 232 4.32 5.89 -10.79
C LEU A 232 4.76 4.45 -11.06
N PHE A 233 5.83 4.32 -11.83
CA PHE A 233 6.48 3.05 -12.16
C PHE A 233 7.98 3.11 -11.84
N GLU A 234 8.55 1.95 -11.56
CA GLU A 234 10.01 1.81 -11.49
C GLU A 234 10.51 1.13 -12.78
N SER A 235 11.53 1.71 -13.40
CA SER A 235 12.14 1.18 -14.61
C SER A 235 13.66 1.22 -14.58
N HIS A 236 14.30 0.14 -15.01
CA HIS A 236 15.75 -0.03 -15.00
C HIS A 236 16.18 -0.71 -16.30
N THR A 237 17.31 -0.31 -16.88
CA THR A 237 17.83 -0.91 -18.13
C THR A 237 18.36 -2.34 -17.94
N ASN A 238 18.68 -2.72 -16.70
CA ASN A 238 19.04 -4.09 -16.33
C ASN A 238 18.49 -4.43 -14.94
N PRO A 239 17.18 -4.73 -14.81
CA PRO A 239 16.56 -4.89 -13.49
C PRO A 239 17.19 -6.00 -12.63
N ALA A 240 17.73 -7.06 -13.25
CA ALA A 240 18.37 -8.16 -12.53
C ALA A 240 19.63 -7.74 -11.76
N ALA A 241 20.32 -6.70 -12.24
CA ALA A 241 21.52 -6.15 -11.61
C ALA A 241 21.24 -4.95 -10.69
N ALA A 242 19.98 -4.53 -10.54
CA ALA A 242 19.64 -3.34 -9.77
C ALA A 242 19.98 -3.50 -8.27
N LEU A 243 20.52 -2.45 -7.67
CA LEU A 243 20.93 -2.39 -6.25
C LEU A 243 19.73 -2.31 -5.30
N SER A 244 18.53 -2.10 -5.83
CA SER A 244 17.28 -2.02 -5.10
C SER A 244 16.10 -2.49 -5.94
N SER A 245 15.12 -3.13 -5.29
CA SER A 245 13.84 -3.44 -5.91
C SER A 245 13.88 -4.23 -7.24
N PRO A 246 14.81 -5.18 -7.47
CA PRO A 246 14.97 -5.84 -8.77
C PRO A 246 13.72 -6.65 -9.21
N GLN A 247 12.77 -6.91 -8.32
CA GLN A 247 11.60 -7.75 -8.58
C GLN A 247 10.43 -6.98 -9.24
N GLN A 248 10.35 -5.66 -9.04
CA GLN A 248 9.26 -4.83 -9.55
C GLN A 248 9.66 -3.88 -10.69
N GLN A 249 10.95 -3.61 -10.89
CA GLN A 249 11.38 -2.69 -11.95
C GLN A 249 11.22 -3.32 -13.35
N LEU A 250 10.59 -2.62 -14.29
CA LEU A 250 10.49 -3.05 -15.69
C LEU A 250 11.64 -2.49 -16.53
N MET A 251 12.05 -3.21 -17.57
CA MET A 251 12.81 -2.56 -18.65
C MET A 251 11.91 -1.53 -19.37
N PRO A 252 12.46 -0.45 -19.94
CA PRO A 252 11.67 0.57 -20.62
C PRO A 252 10.70 0.02 -21.67
N GLN A 253 11.11 -0.99 -22.44
CA GLN A 253 10.28 -1.63 -23.46
C GLN A 253 9.10 -2.39 -22.86
N GLU A 254 9.31 -3.06 -21.72
CA GLU A 254 8.24 -3.76 -20.99
C GLU A 254 7.26 -2.76 -20.37
N LEU A 255 7.76 -1.61 -19.91
CA LEU A 255 6.93 -0.53 -19.39
C LEU A 255 6.06 0.10 -20.48
N ASP A 256 6.60 0.31 -21.69
CA ASP A 256 5.83 0.80 -22.84
C ASP A 256 4.66 -0.15 -23.17
N LEU A 257 4.90 -1.46 -23.20
CA LEU A 257 3.86 -2.47 -23.39
C LEU A 257 2.77 -2.39 -22.30
N LEU A 258 3.18 -2.24 -21.03
CA LEU A 258 2.24 -2.13 -19.93
C LEU A 258 1.39 -0.85 -20.02
N ILE A 259 2.02 0.30 -20.31
CA ILE A 259 1.31 1.58 -20.45
C ILE A 259 0.29 1.51 -21.59
N ASN A 260 0.66 0.92 -22.73
CA ASN A 260 -0.24 0.76 -23.87
C ASN A 260 -1.37 -0.24 -23.61
N ALA A 261 -1.21 -1.14 -22.63
CA ALA A 261 -2.25 -2.08 -22.22
C ALA A 261 -3.28 -1.45 -21.26
N ILE A 262 -2.93 -0.40 -20.52
CA ILE A 262 -3.85 0.26 -19.58
C ILE A 262 -4.95 0.97 -20.35
N GLU A 263 -6.20 0.60 -20.08
CA GLU A 263 -7.36 1.24 -20.67
C GLU A 263 -7.74 2.50 -19.90
N THR A 264 -7.71 3.66 -20.56
CA THR A 264 -8.02 4.96 -19.95
C THR A 264 -9.50 5.35 -20.03
N LYS A 265 -10.38 4.42 -20.44
CA LYS A 265 -11.83 4.66 -20.46
C LYS A 265 -12.34 4.70 -19.01
N VAL A 266 -12.32 5.88 -18.42
CA VAL A 266 -12.93 6.14 -17.11
C VAL A 266 -14.42 5.79 -17.21
N LYS A 267 -14.79 4.62 -16.67
CA LYS A 267 -16.20 4.26 -16.45
C LYS A 267 -16.59 4.77 -15.07
N LEU A 268 -17.11 5.98 -15.00
CA LEU A 268 -17.83 6.43 -13.81
C LEU A 268 -19.12 7.11 -14.22
N ASP A 269 -20.22 6.37 -14.06
CA ASP A 269 -21.44 6.85 -13.42
C ASP A 269 -22.16 5.68 -12.72
N GLY A 270 -22.44 5.84 -11.43
CA GLY A 270 -23.51 5.13 -10.70
C GLY A 270 -23.30 3.69 -10.21
N THR A 271 -22.26 2.95 -10.62
CA THR A 271 -22.19 1.48 -10.34
C THR A 271 -20.97 1.02 -9.53
N ASN A 272 -19.94 1.86 -9.36
CA ASN A 272 -18.65 1.41 -8.82
C ASN A 272 -18.62 1.28 -7.29
N HIS A 273 -19.28 2.16 -6.55
CA HIS A 273 -19.21 2.16 -5.07
C HIS A 273 -19.70 0.84 -4.44
N LEU A 274 -20.76 0.22 -4.99
CA LEU A 274 -21.30 -1.02 -4.45
C LEU A 274 -20.44 -2.24 -4.80
N VAL A 275 -19.92 -2.31 -6.03
CA VAL A 275 -19.00 -3.39 -6.44
C VAL A 275 -17.69 -3.31 -5.65
N GLU A 276 -17.24 -2.10 -5.35
CA GLU A 276 -16.01 -1.85 -4.58
C GLU A 276 -16.15 -2.14 -3.10
N GLN A 277 -17.30 -1.79 -2.51
CA GLN A 277 -17.63 -2.23 -1.16
C GLN A 277 -17.73 -3.74 -1.09
N LEU A 278 -18.29 -4.40 -2.12
CA LEU A 278 -18.37 -5.86 -2.15
C LEU A 278 -16.99 -6.51 -2.24
N ASP A 279 -16.09 -6.03 -3.09
CA ASP A 279 -14.72 -6.57 -3.18
C ASP A 279 -13.94 -6.39 -1.86
N ASP A 280 -14.06 -5.23 -1.21
CA ASP A 280 -13.41 -4.98 0.08
C ASP A 280 -14.02 -5.84 1.20
N LEU A 281 -15.35 -5.95 1.25
CA LEU A 281 -16.05 -6.82 2.19
C LEU A 281 -15.71 -8.30 1.97
N SER A 282 -15.60 -8.74 0.71
CA SER A 282 -15.15 -10.09 0.37
C SER A 282 -13.71 -10.33 0.85
N GLN A 283 -12.81 -9.36 0.67
CA GLN A 283 -11.43 -9.49 1.15
C GLN A 283 -11.35 -9.47 2.69
N GLN A 284 -12.17 -8.66 3.36
CA GLN A 284 -12.31 -8.68 4.82
C GLN A 284 -12.83 -10.04 5.30
N MET A 285 -13.83 -10.61 4.62
CA MET A 285 -14.37 -11.94 4.92
C MET A 285 -13.30 -13.03 4.74
N ASP A 286 -12.53 -13.02 3.65
CA ASP A 286 -11.43 -13.95 3.43
C ASP A 286 -10.37 -13.90 4.56
N ASN A 287 -10.09 -12.69 5.07
CA ASN A 287 -9.14 -12.51 6.17
C ASN A 287 -9.69 -13.03 7.50
N VAL A 288 -10.97 -12.80 7.78
CA VAL A 288 -11.66 -13.38 8.94
C VAL A 288 -11.66 -14.90 8.84
N ASP A 289 -11.93 -15.46 7.66
CA ASP A 289 -11.96 -16.90 7.43
C ASP A 289 -10.58 -17.55 7.63
N LYS A 290 -9.51 -16.92 7.14
CA LYS A 290 -8.13 -17.35 7.43
C LYS A 290 -7.82 -17.32 8.93
N ALA A 291 -8.19 -16.24 9.61
CA ALA A 291 -7.98 -16.13 11.06
C ALA A 291 -8.78 -17.20 11.82
N LEU A 292 -9.99 -17.53 11.38
CA LEU A 292 -10.79 -18.61 11.92
C LEU A 292 -10.07 -19.95 11.75
N VAL A 293 -9.56 -20.26 10.56
CA VAL A 293 -8.80 -21.50 10.30
C VAL A 293 -7.57 -21.60 11.20
N ASP A 294 -6.80 -20.52 11.36
CA ASP A 294 -5.64 -20.50 12.25
C ASP A 294 -6.02 -20.75 13.72
N LEU A 295 -7.13 -20.16 14.19
CA LEU A 295 -7.67 -20.41 15.53
C LEU A 295 -8.08 -21.88 15.69
N LEU A 296 -8.68 -22.49 14.66
CA LEU A 296 -9.05 -23.90 14.66
C LEU A 296 -7.82 -24.82 14.71
N LEU A 297 -6.75 -24.48 13.98
CA LEU A 297 -5.48 -25.20 14.02
C LEU A 297 -4.83 -25.11 15.41
N ARG A 298 -4.77 -23.92 16.02
CA ARG A 298 -4.27 -23.76 17.40
C ARG A 298 -5.11 -24.53 18.41
N ARG A 299 -6.44 -24.52 18.27
CA ARG A 299 -7.35 -25.32 19.10
C ARG A 299 -7.04 -26.81 18.96
N ARG A 300 -6.73 -27.29 17.76
CA ARG A 300 -6.34 -28.69 17.52
C ARG A 300 -5.08 -29.06 18.31
N GLU A 301 -4.06 -28.22 18.31
CA GLU A 301 -2.83 -28.46 19.08
C GLU A 301 -3.12 -28.58 20.58
N VAL A 302 -3.97 -27.70 21.12
CA VAL A 302 -4.40 -27.77 22.53
C VAL A 302 -5.19 -29.05 22.80
N SER A 303 -6.11 -29.43 21.90
CA SER A 303 -6.86 -30.68 22.02
C SER A 303 -5.96 -31.90 22.03
N GLN A 304 -4.94 -31.95 21.15
CA GLN A 304 -3.97 -33.05 21.11
C GLN A 304 -3.14 -33.12 22.39
N LYS A 305 -2.70 -31.98 22.93
CA LYS A 305 -2.01 -31.91 24.23
C LYS A 305 -2.89 -32.45 25.35
N ILE A 306 -4.18 -32.12 25.38
CA ILE A 306 -5.13 -32.65 26.37
C ILE A 306 -5.25 -34.17 26.21
N SER A 307 -5.46 -34.70 25.00
CA SER A 307 -5.59 -36.14 24.76
C SER A 307 -4.33 -36.92 25.18
N LEU A 308 -3.14 -36.36 24.98
CA LEU A 308 -1.87 -36.97 25.43
C LEU A 308 -1.76 -37.06 26.97
N HIS A 309 -2.36 -36.12 27.71
CA HIS A 309 -2.36 -36.11 29.17
C HIS A 309 -3.53 -36.91 29.78
N GLN A 310 -4.52 -37.29 28.97
CA GLN A 310 -5.68 -38.09 29.37
C GLN A 310 -5.49 -39.61 29.20
N MET A 311 -4.24 -40.09 29.02
CA MET A 311 -3.91 -41.52 29.05
C MET A 311 -3.92 -42.10 30.48
N GLY A 312 -4.99 -41.84 31.23
CA GLY A 312 -5.28 -42.41 32.54
C GLY A 312 -6.79 -42.40 32.74
N ASP A 313 -7.35 -43.59 32.97
CA ASP A 313 -8.78 -43.82 33.17
C ASP A 313 -9.38 -42.81 34.16
N VAL A 314 -10.64 -42.44 33.90
CA VAL A 314 -11.48 -41.51 34.69
C VAL A 314 -11.38 -40.03 34.27
N GLN A 315 -11.99 -39.66 33.13
CA GLN A 315 -12.59 -38.32 32.97
C GLN A 315 -13.49 -38.07 31.72
N GLU A 316 -13.94 -39.09 30.99
CA GLU A 316 -14.78 -38.85 29.80
C GLU A 316 -16.20 -38.35 30.10
N SER A 317 -16.81 -38.73 31.23
CA SER A 317 -18.21 -38.38 31.55
C SER A 317 -18.42 -36.96 32.09
N LEU A 318 -17.41 -36.35 32.70
CA LEU A 318 -17.49 -35.00 33.29
C LEU A 318 -17.40 -33.87 32.26
N GLN A 319 -16.79 -34.11 31.10
CA GLN A 319 -16.56 -33.07 30.09
C GLN A 319 -17.76 -32.85 29.15
N VAL A 320 -18.63 -33.85 28.96
CA VAL A 320 -19.82 -33.75 28.09
C VAL A 320 -20.87 -32.83 28.71
N ASN A 321 -21.13 -32.94 30.02
CA ASN A 321 -22.13 -32.11 30.72
C ASN A 321 -21.74 -30.62 30.80
N ARG A 322 -20.46 -30.30 30.96
CA ARG A 322 -19.98 -28.91 30.98
C ARG A 322 -20.11 -28.23 29.61
N TRP A 323 -19.89 -28.98 28.54
CA TRP A 323 -20.01 -28.47 27.16
C TRP A 323 -21.45 -28.10 26.79
N GLN A 324 -22.41 -28.94 27.16
CA GLN A 324 -23.82 -28.68 26.88
C GLN A 324 -24.32 -27.44 27.63
N GLN A 325 -23.86 -27.26 28.87
CA GLN A 325 -24.13 -26.06 29.66
C GLN A 325 -23.48 -24.80 29.09
N GLU A 326 -22.24 -24.89 28.59
CA GLU A 326 -21.54 -23.76 27.95
C GLU A 326 -22.18 -23.38 26.60
N LEU A 327 -22.63 -24.36 25.81
CA LEU A 327 -23.38 -24.14 24.57
C LEU A 327 -24.73 -23.46 24.83
N ASP A 328 -25.50 -23.96 25.80
CA ASP A 328 -26.79 -23.38 26.19
C ASP A 328 -26.62 -21.97 26.75
N ALA A 329 -25.52 -21.69 27.46
CA ALA A 329 -25.20 -20.35 27.95
C ALA A 329 -24.80 -19.40 26.81
N TRP A 330 -24.11 -19.90 25.78
CA TRP A 330 -23.75 -19.13 24.59
C TRP A 330 -24.97 -18.79 23.72
N LEU A 331 -25.86 -19.76 23.47
CA LEU A 331 -27.09 -19.56 22.70
C LEU A 331 -28.10 -18.60 23.37
N LYS A 332 -27.93 -18.33 24.67
CA LYS A 332 -28.75 -17.39 25.46
C LYS A 332 -28.19 -15.97 25.53
N ARG A 333 -27.01 -15.68 24.95
CA ARG A 333 -26.45 -14.32 24.93
C ARG A 333 -27.14 -13.48 23.84
N ASP A 334 -27.62 -12.29 24.22
CA ASP A 334 -28.40 -11.39 23.36
C ASP A 334 -27.67 -10.92 22.08
N ASP A 335 -26.33 -10.97 22.05
CA ASP A 335 -25.52 -10.62 20.86
C ASP A 335 -25.65 -11.62 19.70
N TYR A 336 -26.16 -12.85 19.92
CA TYR A 336 -26.34 -13.85 18.87
C TYR A 336 -27.71 -13.81 18.21
N THR A 337 -28.56 -12.85 18.57
CA THR A 337 -29.94 -12.72 18.06
C THR A 337 -30.04 -12.42 16.55
N GLN A 338 -28.93 -12.04 15.91
CA GLN A 338 -28.85 -11.87 14.44
C GLN A 338 -28.14 -13.03 13.71
N THR A 339 -27.57 -13.99 14.43
CA THR A 339 -26.83 -15.12 13.85
C THR A 339 -27.73 -16.35 13.80
N ASP A 340 -27.70 -17.09 12.69
CA ASP A 340 -28.47 -18.34 12.57
C ASP A 340 -28.02 -19.34 13.65
N SER A 341 -28.87 -19.53 14.67
CA SER A 341 -28.64 -20.46 15.78
C SER A 341 -28.35 -21.89 15.31
N SER A 342 -28.85 -22.28 14.13
CA SER A 342 -28.58 -23.58 13.53
C SER A 342 -27.14 -23.73 13.03
N PHE A 343 -26.55 -22.63 12.51
CA PHE A 343 -25.15 -22.58 12.09
C PHE A 343 -24.21 -22.70 13.29
N VAL A 344 -24.46 -21.93 14.36
CA VAL A 344 -23.65 -21.97 15.59
C VAL A 344 -23.67 -23.38 16.20
N LYS A 345 -24.86 -24.00 16.24
CA LYS A 345 -25.01 -25.37 16.72
C LYS A 345 -24.21 -26.37 15.86
N SER A 346 -24.34 -26.28 14.54
CA SER A 346 -23.63 -27.15 13.58
C SER A 346 -22.11 -27.00 13.70
N LEU A 347 -21.62 -25.76 13.80
CA LEU A 347 -20.21 -25.46 13.99
C LEU A 347 -19.70 -26.05 15.32
N MET A 348 -20.42 -25.86 16.41
CA MET A 348 -20.03 -26.36 17.73
C MET A 348 -20.03 -27.90 17.80
N GLU A 349 -21.01 -28.55 17.18
CA GLU A 349 -21.05 -30.01 17.03
C GLU A 349 -19.84 -30.51 16.22
N ALA A 350 -19.52 -29.86 15.09
CA ALA A 350 -18.32 -30.17 14.30
C ALA A 350 -17.03 -29.99 15.11
N LEU A 351 -16.93 -28.93 15.91
CA LEU A 351 -15.78 -28.67 16.80
C LEU A 351 -15.65 -29.72 17.92
N GLN A 352 -16.76 -30.28 18.40
CA GLN A 352 -16.78 -31.36 19.38
C GLN A 352 -16.39 -32.70 18.75
N GLN A 353 -16.90 -33.03 17.57
CA GLN A 353 -16.48 -34.21 16.81
C GLN A 353 -14.97 -34.15 16.51
N HIS A 354 -14.48 -32.99 16.07
CA HIS A 354 -13.05 -32.77 15.83
C HIS A 354 -12.19 -32.89 17.10
N ARG A 355 -12.76 -32.67 18.30
CA ARG A 355 -12.07 -32.85 19.60
C ARG A 355 -11.86 -34.33 19.95
N LYS A 356 -12.73 -35.24 19.50
CA LYS A 356 -12.70 -36.67 19.85
C LYS A 356 -11.61 -37.47 19.10
N GLY A 357 -11.00 -36.90 18.05
CA GLY A 357 -9.93 -37.52 17.28
C GLY A 357 -10.31 -38.86 16.60
N PRO A 358 -9.43 -39.44 15.76
CA PRO A 358 -9.67 -40.75 15.15
C PRO A 358 -9.74 -41.89 16.18
N LEU A 359 -9.06 -41.72 17.33
CA LEU A 359 -8.95 -42.73 18.39
C LEU A 359 -10.26 -42.94 19.17
N GLY A 360 -11.14 -41.94 19.25
CA GLY A 360 -12.46 -42.08 19.89
C GLY A 360 -13.46 -42.94 19.12
N SER A 361 -13.18 -43.26 17.85
CA SER A 361 -14.04 -44.14 17.03
C SER A 361 -13.69 -45.63 17.18
N ILE A 362 -12.48 -45.96 17.61
CA ILE A 362 -11.97 -47.34 17.72
C ILE A 362 -12.53 -48.03 18.99
N ALA A 363 -13.00 -47.28 19.99
CA ALA A 363 -13.56 -47.85 21.21
C ALA A 363 -15.00 -48.37 21.05
N SER A 364 -15.70 -48.07 19.95
CA SER A 364 -17.11 -48.48 19.78
C SER A 364 -17.32 -49.83 19.07
N SER A 365 -16.26 -50.45 18.53
CA SER A 365 -16.36 -51.71 17.77
C SER A 365 -15.81 -52.94 18.51
N ALA A 366 -15.53 -52.84 19.82
CA ALA A 366 -15.00 -53.95 20.63
C ALA A 366 -15.99 -54.48 21.68
N VAL A 367 -17.30 -54.27 21.48
CA VAL A 367 -18.35 -54.93 22.26
C VAL A 367 -19.38 -55.52 21.29
N ALA A 368 -19.10 -56.73 20.83
CA ALA A 368 -20.07 -57.68 20.29
C ALA A 368 -19.57 -59.09 20.58
#